data_AF-A0A1H4FLD4-F1
#
_entry.id   AF-A0A1H4FLD4-F1
#
_cell.length_a   1.000
_cell.length_b   1.000
_cell.length_c   1.000
_cell.angle_alpha   90.00
_cell.angle_beta   90.00
_cell.angle_gamma   90.00
#
_symmetry.space_group_name_H-M   'P 1'
#
loop_
_entity.id
_entity.type
_entity.pdbx_description
1 polymer ?
#
loop_
_entity_poly.entity_id
_entity_poly.type
_entity_poly.pdbx_seq_one_letter_code
_entity_poly.pdbx_strand_id
1 'polypeptide(L)'
;MLTMKFKAARLLCLATCFCTLVLTAHAQKDSTVERGRWTVEGRADKITDKIAHKLALNKDQEKQIFAINLDIVRRMDAVTKNTSLSKKERMTQFKALDSERSQRFKNVLTASQFKKWNDWEMNKKEQLEAKMEKKRQRKANQ
;
A
#
# COMPACT_ATOMS: atom_id res chain seq x y z
N MET A 1 52.40 -39.40 48.95
CA MET A 1 53.77 -38.90 48.70
C MET A 1 53.69 -37.66 47.86
N LEU A 2 54.41 -36.64 48.30
CA LEU A 2 54.62 -35.33 47.68
C LEU A 2 55.41 -35.47 46.37
N THR A 3 55.14 -34.65 45.35
CA THR A 3 56.09 -33.65 44.78
C THR A 3 55.67 -33.13 43.40
N MET A 4 55.77 -31.80 43.28
CA MET A 4 55.58 -30.94 42.11
C MET A 4 56.63 -31.18 41.02
N LYS A 5 56.35 -30.81 39.75
CA LYS A 5 57.29 -30.05 38.89
C LYS A 5 56.57 -29.11 37.90
N PHE A 6 56.97 -27.84 37.97
CA PHE A 6 56.68 -26.76 37.03
C PHE A 6 57.58 -26.85 35.78
N LYS A 7 57.12 -26.32 34.62
CA LYS A 7 57.65 -25.11 33.93
C LYS A 7 57.44 -25.11 32.41
N ALA A 8 57.20 -23.89 31.92
CA ALA A 8 57.63 -23.28 30.66
C ALA A 8 56.75 -23.40 29.41
N ALA A 9 56.16 -22.24 29.11
CA ALA A 9 55.66 -21.79 27.82
C ALA A 9 56.68 -21.90 26.68
N ARG A 10 56.19 -22.06 25.44
CA ARG A 10 56.26 -21.07 24.35
C ARG A 10 55.68 -21.64 23.05
N LEU A 11 54.62 -20.96 22.60
CA LEU A 11 54.38 -20.48 21.24
C LEU A 11 54.82 -21.39 20.07
N LEU A 12 53.85 -22.03 19.43
CA LEU A 12 53.90 -22.27 17.99
C LEU A 12 52.53 -21.94 17.40
N CYS A 13 52.47 -20.78 16.74
CA CYS A 13 51.34 -20.37 15.93
C CYS A 13 51.20 -21.32 14.75
N LEU A 14 50.07 -22.01 14.64
CA LEU A 14 49.63 -22.59 13.37
C LEU A 14 48.14 -22.34 13.23
N ALA A 15 47.84 -21.47 12.28
CA ALA A 15 46.53 -21.00 11.92
C ALA A 15 45.66 -22.15 11.41
N THR A 16 44.59 -22.44 12.13
CA THR A 16 43.44 -23.17 11.58
C THR A 16 42.24 -22.24 11.63
N CYS A 17 41.95 -21.68 10.47
CA CYS A 17 40.81 -20.84 10.17
C CYS A 17 39.51 -21.65 10.40
N PHE A 18 38.94 -21.55 11.60
CA PHE A 18 37.63 -22.12 11.91
C PHE A 18 36.57 -21.08 11.56
N CYS A 19 36.22 -21.00 10.28
CA CYS A 19 35.05 -20.26 9.80
C CYS A 19 33.78 -20.99 10.25
N THR A 20 33.34 -20.76 11.49
CA THR A 20 31.97 -21.09 11.89
C THR A 20 31.03 -19.99 11.41
N LEU A 21 30.24 -20.37 10.42
CA LEU A 21 29.10 -19.65 9.87
C LEU A 21 28.13 -19.24 10.98
N VAL A 22 28.16 -17.96 11.34
CA VAL A 22 27.07 -17.33 12.09
C VAL A 22 25.93 -17.08 11.09
N LEU A 23 24.95 -17.98 11.04
CA LEU A 23 23.65 -17.68 10.43
C LEU A 23 22.91 -16.69 11.33
N THR A 24 23.26 -15.41 11.24
CA THR A 24 22.35 -14.35 11.63
C THR A 24 21.31 -14.23 10.52
N ALA A 25 20.15 -14.83 10.74
CA ALA A 25 18.95 -14.57 9.96
C ALA A 25 18.52 -13.11 10.21
N HIS A 26 19.23 -12.16 9.60
CA HIS A 26 18.67 -10.85 9.32
C HIS A 26 17.60 -11.10 8.27
N ALA A 27 16.35 -11.20 8.72
CA ALA A 27 15.21 -11.01 7.82
C ALA A 27 15.46 -9.69 7.09
N GLN A 28 15.84 -9.80 5.81
CA GLN A 28 16.04 -8.68 4.92
C GLN A 28 14.74 -7.89 4.94
N LYS A 29 14.76 -6.76 5.64
CA LYS A 29 13.80 -5.69 5.44
C LYS A 29 14.11 -5.20 4.03
N ASP A 30 13.44 -5.79 3.06
CA ASP A 30 13.51 -5.42 1.65
C ASP A 30 12.96 -3.99 1.54
N SER A 31 13.80 -3.02 1.84
CA SER A 31 13.65 -1.66 1.38
C SER A 31 14.31 -1.56 0.02
N THR A 32 13.85 -2.39 -0.93
CA THR A 32 13.96 -2.06 -2.35
C THR A 32 13.05 -0.86 -2.56
N VAL A 33 13.65 0.31 -2.38
CA VAL A 33 13.12 1.61 -2.80
C VAL A 33 13.12 1.62 -4.33
N GLU A 34 12.16 0.88 -4.91
CA GLU A 34 11.72 1.02 -6.29
C GLU A 34 11.06 2.40 -6.41
N ARG A 35 11.85 3.41 -6.78
CA ARG A 35 11.41 4.78 -7.12
C ARG A 35 10.61 4.82 -8.44
N GLY A 36 9.56 4.01 -8.56
CA GLY A 36 8.81 3.84 -9.81
C GLY A 36 7.28 3.94 -9.71
N ARG A 37 6.66 3.65 -8.56
CA ARG A 37 5.19 3.64 -8.45
C ARG A 37 4.81 3.84 -6.99
N TRP A 38 3.93 4.81 -6.72
CA TRP A 38 3.47 5.15 -5.37
C TRP A 38 3.17 3.87 -4.55
N THR A 39 3.71 3.79 -3.33
CA THR A 39 3.42 2.70 -2.39
C THR A 39 1.93 2.60 -2.10
N VAL A 40 1.46 1.49 -1.52
CA VAL A 40 0.04 1.35 -1.13
C VAL A 40 -0.33 2.45 -0.13
N GLU A 41 0.56 2.70 0.81
CA GLU A 41 0.46 3.73 1.85
C GLU A 41 0.45 5.13 1.24
N GLY A 42 1.40 5.46 0.36
CA GLY A 42 1.46 6.77 -0.28
C GLY A 42 0.26 7.05 -1.20
N ARG A 43 -0.32 6.00 -1.82
CA ARG A 43 -1.58 6.13 -2.56
C ARG A 43 -2.75 6.42 -1.63
N ALA A 44 -2.85 5.69 -0.52
CA ALA A 44 -3.91 5.87 0.47
C ALA A 44 -3.85 7.26 1.12
N ASP A 45 -2.64 7.72 1.45
CA ASP A 45 -2.33 9.05 1.97
C ASP A 45 -2.81 10.15 1.02
N LYS A 46 -2.35 10.13 -0.23
CA LYS A 46 -2.76 11.11 -1.26
C LYS A 46 -4.26 11.13 -1.55
N ILE A 47 -4.94 9.99 -1.49
CA ILE A 47 -6.40 9.93 -1.63
C ILE A 47 -7.05 10.59 -0.40
N THR A 48 -6.55 10.27 0.79
CA THR A 48 -7.03 10.83 2.05
C THR A 48 -6.86 12.34 2.08
N ASP A 49 -5.69 12.88 1.75
CA ASP A 49 -5.43 14.33 1.69
C ASP A 49 -6.47 15.06 0.84
N LYS A 50 -6.75 14.52 -0.36
CA LYS A 50 -7.75 15.11 -1.26
C LYS A 50 -9.14 15.12 -0.64
N ILE A 51 -9.52 14.03 0.03
CA ILE A 51 -10.82 13.93 0.72
C ILE A 51 -10.85 14.91 1.90
N ALA A 52 -9.78 14.96 2.70
CA ALA A 52 -9.61 15.84 3.84
C ALA A 52 -9.82 17.30 3.45
N HIS A 53 -9.14 17.76 2.40
CA HIS A 53 -9.32 19.11 1.85
C HIS A 53 -10.73 19.33 1.27
N LYS A 54 -11.26 18.38 0.49
CA LYS A 54 -12.56 18.55 -0.18
C LYS A 54 -13.73 18.60 0.80
N LEU A 55 -13.65 17.86 1.89
CA LEU A 55 -14.73 17.69 2.85
C LEU A 55 -14.50 18.42 4.18
N ALA A 56 -13.35 19.08 4.34
CA ALA A 56 -12.91 19.70 5.60
C ALA A 56 -13.00 18.70 6.76
N LEU A 57 -12.32 17.57 6.63
CA LEU A 57 -12.29 16.55 7.67
C LEU A 57 -11.54 17.05 8.90
N ASN A 58 -11.96 16.61 10.09
CA ASN A 58 -11.16 16.75 11.29
C ASN A 58 -10.12 15.62 11.39
N LYS A 59 -9.18 15.74 12.35
CA LYS A 59 -8.06 14.79 12.52
C LYS A 59 -8.51 13.35 12.76
N ASP A 60 -9.60 13.14 13.48
CA ASP A 60 -10.08 11.79 13.80
C ASP A 60 -10.80 11.16 12.61
N GLN A 61 -11.54 11.95 11.85
CA GLN A 61 -12.12 11.52 10.57
C GLN A 61 -11.02 11.19 9.57
N GLU A 62 -10.00 12.03 9.46
CA GLU A 62 -8.86 11.83 8.55
C GLU A 62 -8.13 10.52 8.83
N LYS A 63 -7.82 10.21 10.09
CA LYS A 63 -7.22 8.93 10.50
C LYS A 63 -8.07 7.72 10.10
N GLN A 64 -9.39 7.79 10.31
CA GLN A 64 -10.30 6.71 9.97
C GLN A 64 -10.44 6.55 8.45
N ILE A 65 -10.56 7.65 7.71
CA ILE A 65 -10.60 7.65 6.24
C ILE A 65 -9.29 7.11 5.67
N PHE A 66 -8.14 7.46 6.24
CA PHE A 66 -6.85 6.88 5.87
C PHE A 66 -6.84 5.36 6.04
N ALA A 67 -7.25 4.85 7.20
CA ALA A 67 -7.31 3.41 7.46
C ALA A 67 -8.22 2.68 6.48
N ILE A 68 -9.38 3.27 6.14
CA ILE A 68 -10.29 2.74 5.12
C ILE A 68 -9.62 2.74 3.74
N ASN A 69 -9.02 3.85 3.33
CA ASN A 69 -8.35 3.96 2.04
C ASN A 69 -7.17 3.00 1.92
N LEU A 70 -6.39 2.81 2.99
CA LEU A 70 -5.25 1.90 3.02
C LEU A 70 -5.67 0.47 2.74
N ASP A 71 -6.70 -0.01 3.44
CA ASP A 71 -7.26 -1.34 3.21
C ASP A 71 -7.79 -1.51 1.78
N ILE A 72 -8.61 -0.55 1.32
CA ILE A 72 -9.19 -0.59 -0.02
C ILE A 72 -8.11 -0.56 -1.11
N VAL A 73 -7.11 0.32 -1.00
CA VAL A 73 -6.00 0.40 -1.97
C VAL A 73 -5.19 -0.89 -1.97
N ARG A 74 -4.91 -1.48 -0.80
CA ARG A 74 -4.21 -2.77 -0.71
C ARG A 74 -4.96 -3.87 -1.45
N ARG A 75 -6.28 -3.95 -1.27
CA ARG A 75 -7.15 -4.94 -1.93
C ARG A 75 -7.26 -4.67 -3.42
N MET A 76 -7.38 -3.41 -3.85
CA MET A 76 -7.31 -3.04 -5.26
C MET A 76 -5.97 -3.42 -5.91
N ASP A 77 -4.86 -3.27 -5.19
CA ASP A 77 -3.53 -3.67 -5.65
C ASP A 77 -3.44 -5.19 -5.86
N ALA A 78 -4.02 -5.97 -4.94
CA ALA A 78 -4.12 -7.43 -5.07
C ALA A 78 -4.96 -7.84 -6.29
N VAL A 79 -6.13 -7.22 -6.50
CA VAL A 79 -6.96 -7.47 -7.70
C VAL A 79 -6.21 -7.12 -8.98
N THR A 80 -5.42 -6.04 -8.96
CA THR A 80 -4.61 -5.61 -10.12
C THR A 80 -3.53 -6.63 -10.47
N LYS A 81 -2.85 -7.17 -9.45
CA LYS A 81 -1.78 -8.16 -9.61
C LYS A 81 -2.28 -9.56 -9.94
N ASN A 82 -3.56 -9.84 -9.73
CA ASN A 82 -4.13 -11.15 -10.00
C ASN A 82 -4.30 -11.39 -11.52
N THR A 83 -3.44 -12.25 -12.07
CA THR A 83 -3.41 -12.60 -13.50
C THR A 83 -4.46 -13.62 -13.92
N SER A 84 -5.08 -14.34 -12.97
CA SER A 84 -6.14 -15.32 -13.30
C SER A 84 -7.49 -14.66 -13.56
N LEU A 85 -7.68 -13.40 -13.18
CA LEU A 85 -8.93 -12.68 -13.38
C LEU A 85 -9.04 -12.10 -14.79
N SER A 86 -10.18 -12.35 -15.43
CA SER A 86 -10.58 -11.63 -16.63
C SER A 86 -10.73 -10.13 -16.36
N LYS A 87 -10.76 -9.33 -17.43
CA LYS A 87 -11.00 -7.89 -17.32
C LYS A 87 -12.37 -7.58 -16.69
N LYS A 88 -13.40 -8.39 -17.00
CA LYS A 88 -14.75 -8.21 -16.48
C LYS A 88 -14.79 -8.46 -14.97
N GLU A 89 -14.16 -9.54 -14.51
CA GLU A 89 -14.09 -9.88 -13.08
C GLU A 89 -13.32 -8.84 -12.28
N ARG A 90 -12.17 -8.37 -12.79
CA ARG A 90 -11.42 -7.26 -12.16
C ARG A 90 -12.29 -6.01 -12.00
N MET A 91 -13.03 -5.65 -13.04
CA MET A 91 -13.94 -4.50 -12.99
C MET A 91 -15.05 -4.70 -11.94
N THR A 92 -15.64 -5.88 -11.85
CA THR A 92 -16.65 -6.21 -10.82
C THR A 92 -16.05 -6.07 -9.42
N GLN A 93 -14.85 -6.58 -9.18
CA GLN A 93 -14.19 -6.47 -7.87
C GLN A 93 -13.85 -5.02 -7.52
N PHE A 94 -13.36 -4.22 -8.48
CA PHE A 94 -13.12 -2.80 -8.23
C PHE A 94 -14.39 -2.03 -7.87
N LYS A 95 -15.52 -2.31 -8.55
CA LYS A 95 -16.81 -1.71 -8.21
C LYS A 95 -17.29 -2.11 -6.81
N ALA A 96 -17.10 -3.38 -6.44
CA ALA A 96 -17.44 -3.85 -5.09
C ALA A 96 -16.61 -3.14 -4.01
N LEU A 97 -15.29 -3.00 -4.22
CA LEU A 97 -14.40 -2.29 -3.31
C LEU A 97 -14.74 -0.80 -3.21
N ASP A 98 -15.13 -0.15 -4.30
CA ASP A 98 -15.56 1.24 -4.29
C ASP A 98 -16.88 1.44 -3.53
N SER A 99 -17.84 0.54 -3.74
CA SER A 99 -19.11 0.53 -2.99
C SER A 99 -18.87 0.35 -1.49
N GLU A 100 -18.03 -0.62 -1.12
CA GLU A 100 -17.65 -0.88 0.27
C GLU A 100 -17.00 0.35 0.91
N ARG A 101 -16.08 1.01 0.19
CA ARG A 101 -15.45 2.25 0.66
C ARG A 101 -16.47 3.33 0.95
N SER A 102 -17.42 3.57 0.04
CA SER A 102 -18.47 4.57 0.23
C SER A 102 -19.37 4.23 1.43
N GLN A 103 -19.71 2.96 1.61
CA GLN A 103 -20.46 2.50 2.79
C GLN A 103 -19.70 2.75 4.09
N ARG A 104 -18.40 2.45 4.13
CA ARG A 104 -17.54 2.69 5.30
C ARG A 104 -17.38 4.18 5.60
N PHE A 105 -17.30 5.03 4.58
CA PHE A 105 -17.26 6.48 4.75
C PHE A 105 -18.53 7.04 5.41
N LYS A 106 -19.71 6.45 5.15
CA LYS A 106 -20.96 6.89 5.76
C LYS A 106 -20.95 6.82 7.30
N ASN A 107 -20.13 5.94 7.88
CA ASN A 107 -20.00 5.80 9.33
C ASN A 107 -19.00 6.78 9.96
N VAL A 108 -18.16 7.44 9.15
CA VAL A 108 -17.11 8.38 9.61
C VAL A 108 -17.49 9.82 9.31
N LEU A 109 -18.14 10.05 8.19
CA LEU A 109 -18.52 11.38 7.71
C LEU A 109 -19.84 11.83 8.31
N THR A 110 -19.96 13.12 8.59
CA THR A 110 -21.27 13.73 8.87
C THR A 110 -22.15 13.65 7.63
N ALA A 111 -23.48 13.78 7.79
CA ALA A 111 -24.42 13.78 6.67
C ALA A 111 -24.06 14.83 5.59
N SER A 112 -23.64 16.03 6.00
CA SER A 112 -23.22 17.10 5.09
C SER A 112 -21.93 16.75 4.32
N GLN A 113 -20.93 16.20 5.01
CA GLN A 113 -19.69 15.73 4.37
C GLN A 113 -19.94 14.55 3.42
N PHE A 114 -20.80 13.60 3.81
CA PHE A 114 -21.17 12.46 2.97
C PHE A 114 -21.93 12.91 1.73
N LYS A 115 -22.81 13.91 1.82
CA LYS A 115 -23.45 14.52 0.64
C LYS A 115 -22.40 15.12 -0.30
N LYS A 116 -21.48 15.94 0.22
CA LYS A 116 -20.39 16.54 -0.59
C LYS A 116 -19.51 15.47 -1.26
N TRP A 117 -19.26 14.36 -0.57
CA TRP A 117 -18.55 13.21 -1.13
C TRP A 117 -19.29 12.60 -2.32
N ASN A 118 -20.59 12.30 -2.16
CA ASN A 118 -21.39 11.72 -3.25
C ASN A 118 -21.49 12.66 -4.46
N ASP A 119 -21.73 13.96 -4.23
CA ASP A 119 -21.78 14.96 -5.30
C ASP A 119 -20.44 15.02 -6.04
N TRP A 120 -19.32 14.92 -5.31
CA TRP A 120 -17.99 14.92 -5.91
C TRP A 120 -17.70 13.67 -6.74
N GLU A 121 -18.10 12.48 -6.27
CA GLU A 121 -17.94 11.22 -7.02
C GLU A 121 -18.81 11.21 -8.28
N MET A 122 -20.05 11.70 -8.21
CA MET A 122 -20.94 11.84 -9.37
C MET A 122 -20.34 12.76 -10.44
N ASN A 123 -19.83 13.93 -10.03
CA ASN A 123 -19.19 14.85 -10.98
C ASN A 123 -17.96 14.24 -11.65
N LYS A 124 -17.15 13.45 -10.93
CA LYS A 124 -16.01 12.73 -11.54
C LYS A 124 -16.48 11.71 -12.59
N LYS A 125 -17.58 11.00 -12.29
CA LYS A 125 -18.15 10.01 -13.21
C LYS A 125 -18.64 10.67 -14.49
N GLU A 126 -19.40 11.76 -14.38
CA GLU A 126 -19.86 12.56 -15.53
C GLU A 126 -18.69 13.06 -16.38
N GLN A 127 -17.65 13.61 -15.74
CA GLN A 127 -16.45 14.06 -16.45
C GLN A 127 -15.73 12.92 -17.17
N LEU A 128 -15.68 11.73 -16.57
CA LEU A 128 -15.09 10.55 -17.20
C LEU A 128 -15.90 10.12 -18.42
N GLU A 129 -17.23 10.06 -18.30
CA GLU A 129 -18.14 9.72 -19.40
C GLU A 129 -18.01 10.71 -20.56
N ALA A 130 -18.01 12.02 -20.28
CA ALA A 130 -17.81 13.05 -21.30
C ALA A 130 -16.46 12.92 -22.02
N LYS A 131 -15.38 12.61 -21.29
CA LYS A 131 -14.05 12.35 -21.89
C LYS A 131 -14.05 11.11 -22.78
N MET A 132 -14.73 10.05 -22.35
CA MET A 132 -14.84 8.80 -23.12
C MET A 132 -15.65 9.02 -24.40
N GLU A 133 -16.73 9.79 -24.33
CA GLU A 133 -17.56 10.14 -25.49
C GLU A 133 -16.78 10.99 -26.50
N LYS A 134 -16.08 12.04 -26.04
CA LYS A 134 -15.19 12.83 -26.90
C LYS A 134 -14.13 11.97 -27.60
N LYS A 135 -13.59 10.95 -26.90
CA LYS A 135 -12.63 10.00 -27.48
C LYS A 135 -13.27 9.09 -28.53
N ARG A 136 -14.54 8.68 -28.36
CA ARG A 136 -15.29 7.89 -29.35
C ARG A 136 -15.55 8.71 -30.61
N GLN A 137 -16.03 9.94 -30.46
CA GLN A 137 -16.28 10.85 -31.59
C GLN A 137 -15.02 11.11 -32.42
N ARG A 138 -13.89 11.39 -31.75
CA ARG A 138 -12.59 11.57 -32.44
C ARG A 138 -12.16 10.36 -33.26
N LYS A 139 -12.47 9.15 -32.80
CA LYS A 139 -12.15 7.91 -33.53
C LYS A 139 -13.11 7.61 -34.66
N ALA A 140 -14.36 8.05 -34.57
CA ALA A 140 -15.36 7.88 -35.62
C ALA A 140 -15.15 8.86 -36.79
N ASN A 141 -14.53 10.00 -36.51
CA ASN A 141 -14.25 11.05 -37.49
C ASN A 141 -12.84 10.95 -38.12
N GLN A 142 -12.11 9.87 -37.85
CA GLN A 142 -10.78 9.56 -38.40
C GLN A 142 -10.88 8.31 -39.28
#